data_AF-A0A975LER2-F1
#
_entry.id   AF-A0A975LER2-F1
#
_cell.length_a   1.000
_cell.length_b   1.000
_cell.length_c   1.000
_cell.angle_alpha   90.00
_cell.angle_beta   90.00
_cell.angle_gamma   90.00
#
_symmetry.space_group_name_H-M   'P 1'
#
loop_
_entity.id
_entity.type
_entity.pdbx_description
1 polymer ?
#
loop_
_entity_poly.entity_id
_entity_poly.type
_entity_poly.pdbx_seq_one_letter_code
_entity_poly.pdbx_strand_id
1 'polypeptide(L)'
;MCYEDFVNTILLDRGINSIEQLNIECLAAAFNINVYYWNCKTFLLTDEDVTIAININKDKVEQYEEFLHELGHYILYQNHIKLITDLGEWKYIEGKVNQLVPYIAIPKFAMKEALDQESIYEVSSIFKISTAFVEKRLTLFKNKILKAIGF
;
A
#
# COMPACT_ATOMS: atom_id res chain seq x y z
N MET A 1 9.13 -3.96 15.08
CA MET A 1 8.67 -2.67 14.52
C MET A 1 7.21 -2.82 14.11
N CYS A 2 6.34 -1.85 14.39
CA CYS A 2 4.94 -1.94 13.93
C CYS A 2 4.83 -1.61 12.44
N TYR A 3 3.79 -2.08 11.74
CA TYR A 3 3.64 -1.85 10.29
C TYR A 3 3.65 -0.36 9.92
N GLU A 4 3.10 0.50 10.75
CA GLU A 4 3.07 1.94 10.50
C GLU A 4 4.47 2.55 10.41
N ASP A 5 5.33 2.27 11.40
CA ASP A 5 6.70 2.80 11.40
C ASP A 5 7.57 2.10 10.34
N PHE A 6 7.32 0.81 10.09
CA PHE A 6 8.02 0.03 9.07
C PHE A 6 7.77 0.58 7.65
N VAL A 7 6.50 0.71 7.25
CA VAL A 7 6.14 1.25 5.93
C VAL A 7 6.61 2.69 5.78
N ASN A 8 6.41 3.51 6.81
CA ASN A 8 6.81 4.91 6.75
C ASN A 8 8.33 5.06 6.56
N THR A 9 9.14 4.26 7.26
CA THR A 9 10.60 4.26 7.09
C THR A 9 10.97 3.84 5.68
N ILE A 10 10.41 2.74 5.18
CA ILE A 10 10.67 2.23 3.83
C ILE A 10 10.36 3.25 2.73
N LEU A 11 9.26 3.99 2.86
CA LEU A 11 8.86 5.02 1.90
C LEU A 11 9.79 6.23 1.97
N LEU A 12 10.08 6.73 3.17
CA LEU A 12 10.99 7.86 3.36
C LEU A 12 12.42 7.55 2.87
N ASP A 13 12.93 6.35 3.14
CA ASP A 13 14.24 5.89 2.67
C ASP A 13 14.33 5.83 1.14
N ARG A 14 13.20 5.67 0.46
CA ARG A 14 13.09 5.70 -1.01
C ARG A 14 12.73 7.08 -1.56
N GLY A 15 12.75 8.12 -0.72
CA GLY A 15 12.47 9.50 -1.12
C GLY A 15 10.98 9.81 -1.34
N ILE A 16 10.07 8.94 -0.89
CA ILE A 16 8.61 9.18 -0.89
C ILE A 16 8.24 9.87 0.41
N ASN A 17 8.03 11.18 0.37
CA ASN A 17 7.81 12.02 1.56
C ASN A 17 6.68 13.05 1.39
N SER A 18 5.93 13.00 0.29
CA SER A 18 4.80 13.88 -0.01
C SER A 18 3.64 13.11 -0.64
N ILE A 19 2.42 13.65 -0.56
CA ILE A 19 1.20 12.99 -1.05
C ILE A 19 1.18 12.93 -2.56
N GLU A 20 1.76 13.94 -3.21
CA GLU A 20 1.88 14.03 -4.66
C GLU A 20 2.65 12.83 -5.23
N GLN A 21 3.55 12.23 -4.45
CA GLN A 21 4.32 11.02 -4.80
C GLN A 21 3.58 9.71 -4.52
N LEU A 22 2.40 9.75 -3.89
CA LEU A 22 1.55 8.56 -3.66
C LEU A 22 0.70 8.27 -4.89
N ASN A 23 1.38 7.85 -5.95
CA ASN A 23 0.81 7.40 -7.22
C ASN A 23 1.65 6.25 -7.79
N ILE A 24 1.10 5.55 -8.78
CA ILE A 24 1.73 4.36 -9.38
C ILE A 24 3.11 4.70 -9.92
N GLU A 25 3.25 5.80 -10.64
CA GLU A 25 4.48 6.18 -11.34
C GLU A 25 5.64 6.47 -10.38
N CYS A 26 5.38 7.27 -9.35
CA CYS A 26 6.37 7.66 -8.35
C CYS A 26 6.76 6.48 -7.47
N LEU A 27 5.78 5.67 -7.03
CA LEU A 27 6.06 4.48 -6.24
C LEU A 27 6.80 3.42 -7.06
N ALA A 28 6.39 3.16 -8.30
CA ALA A 28 7.08 2.20 -9.16
C ALA A 28 8.54 2.61 -9.40
N ALA A 29 8.80 3.88 -9.70
CA ALA A 29 10.16 4.40 -9.87
C ALA A 29 10.99 4.27 -8.58
N ALA A 30 10.43 4.64 -7.43
CA ALA A 30 11.13 4.60 -6.15
C ALA A 30 11.48 3.17 -5.68
N PHE A 31 10.72 2.17 -6.14
CA PHE A 31 10.97 0.75 -5.86
C PHE A 31 11.64 0.01 -7.00
N ASN A 32 12.01 0.69 -8.09
CA ASN A 32 12.57 0.10 -9.31
C ASN A 32 11.70 -1.05 -9.87
N ILE A 33 10.40 -0.76 -10.02
CA ILE A 33 9.38 -1.68 -10.52
C ILE A 33 8.92 -1.22 -11.91
N ASN A 34 8.91 -2.13 -12.87
CA ASN A 34 8.27 -1.90 -14.17
C ASN A 34 6.75 -2.07 -14.05
N VAL A 35 5.98 -1.17 -14.68
CA VAL A 35 4.51 -1.26 -14.68
C VAL A 35 4.00 -1.43 -16.10
N TYR A 36 3.19 -2.47 -16.31
CA TYR A 36 2.48 -2.69 -17.58
C TYR A 36 0.98 -2.72 -17.34
N TYR A 37 0.23 -2.13 -18.27
CA TYR A 37 -1.23 -2.23 -18.28
C TYR A 37 -1.64 -3.26 -19.33
N TRP A 38 -2.33 -4.32 -18.91
CA TRP A 38 -2.72 -5.40 -19.79
C TRP A 38 -4.10 -5.96 -19.44
N ASN A 39 -4.73 -6.66 -20.38
CA ASN A 39 -5.99 -7.37 -20.13
C ASN A 39 -5.72 -8.69 -19.39
N CYS A 40 -5.36 -8.58 -18.11
CA CYS A 40 -5.11 -9.71 -17.21
C CYS A 40 -5.56 -9.35 -15.78
N LYS A 41 -5.56 -10.33 -14.87
CA LYS A 41 -5.58 -10.02 -13.43
C LYS A 41 -4.31 -9.24 -13.08
N THR A 42 -4.36 -8.35 -12.09
CA THR A 42 -3.15 -7.70 -11.57
C THR A 42 -2.26 -8.71 -10.83
N PHE A 43 -0.95 -8.67 -11.05
CA PHE A 43 0.03 -9.54 -10.37
C PHE A 43 1.46 -8.97 -10.40
N LEU A 44 2.27 -9.39 -9.42
CA LEU A 44 3.71 -9.18 -9.32
C LEU A 44 4.52 -10.31 -9.95
N LEU A 45 5.58 -9.97 -10.69
CA LEU A 45 6.66 -10.85 -11.14
C LEU A 45 8.00 -10.34 -10.57
N THR A 46 8.82 -11.25 -10.07
CA THR A 46 10.11 -10.94 -9.42
C THR A 46 11.27 -11.76 -10.00
N ASP A 47 11.25 -12.03 -11.30
CA ASP A 47 12.32 -12.77 -11.99
C ASP A 47 13.55 -11.85 -12.22
N GLU A 48 13.98 -11.65 -13.47
CA GLU A 48 15.14 -10.79 -13.79
C GLU A 48 14.88 -9.32 -13.45
N ASP A 49 13.71 -8.80 -13.82
CA ASP A 49 13.22 -7.47 -13.47
C ASP A 49 11.91 -7.57 -12.66
N VAL A 50 11.77 -6.70 -11.66
CA VAL A 50 10.55 -6.63 -10.86
C VAL A 50 9.48 -5.90 -11.64
N THR A 51 8.35 -6.56 -11.86
CA THR A 51 7.28 -6.06 -12.73
C THR A 51 5.91 -6.24 -12.07
N ILE A 52 5.07 -5.21 -12.13
CA ILE A 52 3.64 -5.31 -11.79
C ILE A 52 2.84 -5.12 -13.08
N ALA A 53 2.10 -6.17 -13.46
CA ALA A 53 1.11 -6.09 -14.52
C ALA A 53 -0.23 -5.69 -13.88
N ILE A 54 -0.85 -4.60 -14.35
CA ILE A 54 -2.11 -4.04 -13.85
C ILE A 54 -3.22 -4.30 -14.87
N ASN A 55 -4.41 -4.70 -14.39
CA ASN A 55 -5.58 -4.88 -15.23
C ASN A 55 -6.04 -3.55 -15.86
N ILE A 56 -5.90 -3.44 -17.18
CA ILE A 56 -6.25 -2.22 -17.92
C ILE A 56 -7.75 -1.89 -17.91
N ASN A 57 -8.62 -2.89 -17.66
CA ASN A 57 -10.07 -2.69 -17.68
C ASN A 57 -10.64 -2.15 -16.36
N LYS A 58 -9.81 -2.06 -15.32
CA LYS A 58 -10.16 -1.51 -14.01
C LYS A 58 -10.16 0.01 -14.04
N ASP A 59 -10.97 0.65 -13.19
CA ASP A 59 -10.89 2.10 -13.05
C ASP A 59 -9.59 2.54 -12.36
N LYS A 60 -9.29 3.84 -12.37
CA LYS A 60 -8.01 4.35 -11.86
C LYS A 60 -7.81 4.15 -10.36
N VAL A 61 -8.88 4.16 -9.57
CA VAL A 61 -8.82 3.90 -8.13
C VAL A 61 -8.55 2.42 -7.90
N GLU A 62 -9.28 1.54 -8.58
CA GLU A 62 -9.04 0.09 -8.51
C GLU A 62 -7.63 -0.28 -8.97
N GLN A 63 -7.14 0.30 -10.08
CA GLN A 63 -5.78 0.08 -10.58
C GLN A 63 -4.72 0.46 -9.55
N TYR A 64 -4.92 1.59 -8.86
CA TYR A 64 -3.99 2.04 -7.83
C TYR A 64 -4.03 1.14 -6.60
N GLU A 65 -5.21 0.76 -6.13
CA GLU A 65 -5.35 -0.15 -4.99
C GLU A 65 -4.77 -1.54 -5.25
N GLU A 66 -4.99 -2.10 -6.45
CA GLU A 66 -4.38 -3.37 -6.87
C GLU A 66 -2.85 -3.23 -6.98
N PHE A 67 -2.34 -2.10 -7.49
CA PHE A 67 -0.90 -1.82 -7.49
C PHE A 67 -0.34 -1.76 -6.06
N LEU A 68 -1.01 -1.08 -5.12
CA LEU A 68 -0.57 -1.01 -3.72
C LEU A 68 -0.55 -2.39 -3.05
N HIS A 69 -1.47 -3.29 -3.42
CA HIS A 69 -1.48 -4.68 -2.98
C HIS A 69 -0.22 -5.43 -3.44
N GLU A 70 0.09 -5.39 -4.73
CA GLU A 70 1.29 -6.03 -5.29
C GLU A 70 2.59 -5.39 -4.79
N LEU A 71 2.61 -4.06 -4.60
CA LEU A 71 3.73 -3.38 -3.94
C LEU A 71 3.89 -3.87 -2.49
N GLY A 72 2.79 -4.15 -1.80
CA GLY A 72 2.81 -4.78 -0.48
C GLY A 72 3.46 -6.16 -0.50
N HIS A 73 3.16 -7.00 -1.49
CA HIS A 73 3.86 -8.27 -1.71
C HIS A 73 5.37 -8.06 -1.89
N TYR A 74 5.75 -7.11 -2.74
CA TYR A 74 7.16 -6.82 -3.01
C TYR A 74 7.91 -6.32 -1.77
N ILE A 75 7.30 -5.41 -0.99
CA ILE A 75 7.88 -4.90 0.27
C ILE A 75 8.13 -6.04 1.25
N LEU A 76 7.15 -6.95 1.44
CA LEU A 76 7.32 -8.08 2.35
C LEU A 76 8.39 -9.06 1.86
N TYR A 77 8.41 -9.35 0.55
CA TYR A 77 9.39 -10.22 -0.06
C TYR A 77 10.83 -9.73 0.14
N GLN A 78 11.10 -8.45 -0.15
CA GLN A 78 12.42 -7.84 0.03
C GLN A 78 12.88 -7.82 1.50
N ASN A 79 11.95 -7.88 2.45
CA ASN A 79 12.24 -7.85 3.87
C ASN A 79 12.19 -9.25 4.51
N HIS A 80 12.58 -10.27 3.74
CA HIS A 80 12.79 -11.66 4.18
C HIS A 80 11.56 -12.38 4.75
N ILE A 81 10.35 -11.91 4.43
CA ILE A 81 9.18 -12.79 4.47
C ILE A 81 9.25 -13.62 3.19
N LYS A 82 9.91 -14.79 3.29
CA LYS A 82 10.18 -15.70 2.15
C LYS A 82 8.92 -15.88 1.28
N LEU A 83 9.07 -15.85 -0.05
CA LEU A 83 8.10 -16.39 -1.01
C LEU A 83 8.02 -17.91 -0.83
N ILE A 84 6.82 -18.47 -0.93
CA ILE A 84 6.48 -19.78 -0.38
C ILE A 84 6.02 -20.77 -1.47
N THR A 85 6.41 -22.04 -1.30
CA THR A 85 6.04 -23.27 -2.03
C THR A 85 4.77 -24.02 -1.54
N ASP A 86 4.06 -23.57 -0.48
CA ASP A 86 2.85 -24.19 0.10
C ASP A 86 1.63 -23.22 0.24
N LEU A 87 0.41 -23.74 0.07
CA LEU A 87 -0.89 -23.06 0.06
C LEU A 87 -1.29 -22.40 1.40
N GLY A 88 -0.95 -23.02 2.53
CA GLY A 88 -1.29 -22.47 3.86
C GLY A 88 -0.53 -21.18 4.16
N GLU A 89 0.71 -21.16 3.72
CA GLU A 89 1.62 -20.05 3.82
C GLU A 89 1.28 -18.92 2.83
N TRP A 90 0.70 -19.21 1.65
CA TRP A 90 0.14 -18.19 0.75
C TRP A 90 -0.96 -17.35 1.43
N LYS A 91 -1.94 -18.00 2.08
CA LYS A 91 -3.01 -17.28 2.84
C LYS A 91 -2.45 -16.40 3.94
N TYR A 92 -1.37 -16.86 4.59
CA TYR A 92 -0.69 -16.08 5.62
C TYR A 92 -0.05 -14.81 5.03
N ILE A 93 0.68 -14.93 3.90
CA ILE A 93 1.26 -13.77 3.20
C ILE A 93 0.17 -12.81 2.74
N GLU A 94 -0.88 -13.30 2.08
CA GLU A 94 -2.01 -12.47 1.65
C GLU A 94 -2.61 -11.71 2.84
N GLY A 95 -2.81 -12.37 3.98
CA GLY A 95 -3.28 -11.73 5.21
C GLY A 95 -2.33 -10.63 5.71
N LYS A 96 -1.01 -10.84 5.59
CA LYS A 96 0.02 -9.87 5.98
C LYS A 96 0.03 -8.66 5.04
N VAL A 97 -0.06 -8.89 3.73
CA VAL A 97 -0.20 -7.82 2.74
C VAL A 97 -1.47 -7.01 3.01
N ASN A 98 -2.61 -7.68 3.18
CA ASN A 98 -3.88 -7.01 3.50
C ASN A 98 -3.84 -6.14 4.77
N GLN A 99 -2.97 -6.46 5.74
CA GLN A 99 -2.72 -5.63 6.91
C GLN A 99 -1.75 -4.47 6.63
N LEU A 100 -0.80 -4.66 5.73
CA LEU A 100 0.24 -3.70 5.35
C LEU A 100 -0.29 -2.58 4.43
N VAL A 101 -1.07 -2.92 3.40
CA VAL A 101 -1.50 -1.99 2.32
C VAL A 101 -2.13 -0.70 2.83
N PRO A 102 -3.00 -0.68 3.87
CA PRO A 102 -3.54 0.58 4.40
C PRO A 102 -2.46 1.57 4.85
N TYR A 103 -1.34 1.08 5.38
CA TYR A 103 -0.22 1.92 5.80
C TYR A 103 0.60 2.44 4.60
N ILE A 104 0.54 1.77 3.45
CA ILE A 104 1.14 2.25 2.19
C ILE A 104 0.22 3.30 1.57
N ALA A 105 -1.09 3.04 1.54
CA ALA A 105 -2.11 3.91 0.96
C ALA A 105 -2.15 5.30 1.62
N ILE A 106 -2.06 5.35 2.96
CA ILE A 106 -1.92 6.60 3.73
C ILE A 106 -0.81 6.39 4.76
N PRO A 107 0.44 6.74 4.39
CA PRO A 107 1.60 6.64 5.28
C PRO A 107 1.49 7.54 6.49
N LYS A 108 2.30 7.27 7.51
CA LYS A 108 2.32 8.06 8.74
C LYS A 108 2.67 9.53 8.47
N PHE A 109 3.60 9.81 7.56
CA PHE A 109 3.96 11.19 7.20
C PHE A 109 2.80 11.99 6.62
N ALA A 110 1.85 11.33 5.95
CA ALA A 110 0.69 11.95 5.30
C ALA A 110 -0.60 11.87 6.15
N MET A 111 -0.52 11.32 7.36
CA MET A 111 -1.70 11.12 8.20
C MET A 111 -2.34 12.44 8.62
N LYS A 112 -1.53 13.49 8.83
CA LYS A 112 -2.03 14.80 9.25
C LYS A 112 -2.98 15.37 8.19
N GLU A 113 -2.58 15.30 6.93
CA GLU A 113 -3.36 15.80 5.79
C GLU A 113 -4.67 15.03 5.65
N ALA A 114 -4.68 13.72 5.92
CA ALA A 114 -5.92 12.93 5.97
C ALA A 114 -6.86 13.37 7.11
N LEU A 115 -6.31 13.72 8.28
CA LEU A 115 -7.10 14.16 9.45
C LEU A 115 -7.59 15.60 9.34
N ASP A 116 -6.92 16.43 8.54
CA ASP A 116 -7.30 17.83 8.31
C ASP A 116 -8.50 17.95 7.35
N GLN A 117 -8.93 16.86 6.70
CA GLN A 117 -10.11 16.86 5.82
C GLN A 117 -11.41 16.73 6.60
N GLU A 118 -12.48 17.33 6.09
CA GLU A 118 -13.79 17.33 6.74
C GLU A 118 -14.60 16.06 6.44
N SER A 119 -14.29 15.38 5.33
CA SER A 119 -15.00 14.17 4.91
C SER A 119 -14.08 13.06 4.40
N ILE A 120 -14.57 11.82 4.53
CA ILE A 120 -13.89 10.64 3.96
C ILE A 120 -13.75 10.70 2.44
N TYR A 121 -14.66 11.40 1.76
CA TYR A 121 -14.64 11.57 0.31
C TYR A 121 -13.50 12.50 -0.14
N GLU A 122 -13.18 13.53 0.64
CA GLU A 122 -12.03 14.40 0.38
C GLU A 122 -10.72 13.65 0.57
N VAL A 123 -10.59 12.86 1.64
CA VAL A 123 -9.43 11.99 1.85
C VAL A 123 -9.30 10.97 0.72
N SER A 124 -10.41 10.32 0.34
CA SER A 124 -10.47 9.37 -0.79
C SER A 124 -9.98 10.02 -2.09
N SER A 125 -10.40 11.25 -2.37
CA SER A 125 -9.99 12.03 -3.53
C SER A 125 -8.49 12.37 -3.52
N ILE A 126 -7.98 12.89 -2.40
CA ILE A 126 -6.58 13.30 -2.24
C ILE A 126 -5.63 12.11 -2.38
N PHE A 127 -5.95 11.00 -1.73
CA PHE A 127 -5.12 9.79 -1.75
C PHE A 127 -5.43 8.86 -2.93
N LYS A 128 -6.44 9.20 -3.75
CA LYS A 128 -6.85 8.44 -4.96
C LYS A 128 -7.20 6.97 -4.68
N ILE A 129 -7.75 6.71 -3.51
CA ILE A 129 -8.17 5.39 -3.00
C ILE A 129 -9.66 5.43 -2.66
N SER A 130 -10.31 4.28 -2.60
CA SER A 130 -11.70 4.16 -2.19
C SER A 130 -11.92 4.59 -0.74
N THR A 131 -13.15 5.00 -0.42
CA THR A 131 -13.54 5.32 0.96
C THR A 131 -13.35 4.13 1.90
N ALA A 132 -13.50 2.89 1.42
CA ALA A 132 -13.27 1.68 2.22
C ALA A 132 -11.81 1.59 2.71
N PHE A 133 -10.84 1.94 1.86
CA PHE A 133 -9.44 1.99 2.25
C PHE A 133 -9.17 3.10 3.27
N VAL A 134 -9.78 4.27 3.09
CA VAL A 134 -9.67 5.38 4.05
C VAL A 134 -10.25 4.98 5.40
N GLU A 135 -11.46 4.44 5.44
CA GLU A 135 -12.15 3.94 6.65
C GLU A 135 -11.28 2.96 7.41
N LYS A 136 -10.72 1.97 6.70
CA LYS A 136 -9.84 0.95 7.26
C LYS A 136 -8.62 1.60 7.89
N ARG A 137 -7.98 2.55 7.21
CA ARG A 137 -6.79 3.22 7.73
C ARG A 137 -7.08 4.10 8.94
N LEU A 138 -8.11 4.94 8.89
CA LEU A 138 -8.48 5.82 10.00
C LEU A 138 -8.87 5.01 11.24
N THR A 139 -9.54 3.87 11.04
CA THR A 139 -9.84 2.91 12.12
C THR A 139 -8.57 2.36 12.76
N LEU A 140 -7.58 1.93 11.95
CA LEU A 140 -6.28 1.46 12.45
C LEU A 140 -5.56 2.55 13.27
N PHE A 141 -5.59 3.79 12.78
CA PHE A 141 -4.99 4.93 13.49
C PHE A 141 -5.69 5.21 14.82
N LYS A 142 -7.03 5.27 14.84
CA LYS A 142 -7.82 5.44 16.06
C LYS A 142 -7.54 4.35 17.09
N ASN A 143 -7.51 3.09 16.65
CA ASN A 143 -7.20 1.96 17.53
C ASN A 143 -5.79 2.03 18.11
N LYS A 144 -4.81 2.54 17.35
CA LYS A 144 -3.45 2.77 17.86
C LYS A 144 -3.44 3.85 18.93
N ILE A 145 -4.17 4.95 18.73
CA ILE A 145 -4.30 6.02 19.73
C ILE A 145 -4.93 5.47 21.01
N LEU A 146 -6.08 4.79 20.91
CA LEU A 146 -6.79 4.24 22.07
C LEU A 146 -5.87 3.33 22.91
N LYS A 147 -5.11 2.44 22.26
CA LYS A 147 -4.12 1.60 22.94
C LYS A 147 -3.01 2.40 23.62
N ALA A 148 -2.56 3.49 23.01
CA ALA A 148 -1.50 4.33 23.57
C ALA A 148 -1.97 5.11 24.82
N ILE A 149 -3.25 5.41 24.92
CA ILE A 149 -3.86 6.09 26.08
C ILE A 149 -4.50 5.11 27.09
N GLY A 150 -4.27 3.80 26.93
CA GLY A 150 -4.62 2.78 27.93
C GLY A 150 -6.04 2.21 27.85
N PHE A 151 -6.71 2.32 26.70
CA PHE A 151 -8.02 1.69 26.43
C PHE A 151 -7.90 0.49 25.48
#